data_AF-A0A8D2G2F3-F1
#
_entry.id   AF-A0A8D2G2F3-F1
#
_cell.length_a   1.000
_cell.length_b   1.000
_cell.length_c   1.000
_cell.angle_alpha   90.00
_cell.angle_beta   90.00
_cell.angle_gamma   90.00
#
_symmetry.space_group_name_H-M   'P 1'
#
loop_
_entity.id
_entity.type
_entity.pdbx_description
1 polymer ?
#
loop_
_entity_poly.entity_id
_entity_poly.type
_entity_poly.pdbx_seq_one_letter_code
_entity_poly.pdbx_strand_id
1 'polypeptide(L)'
;MWSRLVWLGLRAPLGGRQGFTSKADPQGSGRITAQVIEHLERLALVDFGSCEAVARLEKAIAFADRLRAVDTDGVEPMESVLEDRCLYLRSDNVVEGNCADELLQNSHRVVEEYFVAPPGNISLPKLDEQEPFPHS
;
A
#
# COMPACT_ATOMS: atom_id res chain seq x y z
N MET A 1 -7.10 -34.28 44.72
CA MET A 1 -7.69 -32.95 45.01
C MET A 1 -6.60 -31.91 44.82
N TRP A 2 -6.45 -31.32 43.63
CA TRP A 2 -5.61 -30.13 43.45
C TRP A 2 -6.40 -29.08 42.67
N SER A 3 -6.27 -27.86 43.16
CA SER A 3 -7.23 -26.78 43.04
C SER A 3 -7.12 -26.05 41.71
N ARG A 4 -8.29 -25.69 41.17
CA ARG A 4 -8.45 -24.72 40.07
C ARG A 4 -7.98 -23.35 40.56
N LEU A 5 -6.93 -22.81 39.96
CA LEU A 5 -6.61 -21.39 40.06
C LEU A 5 -7.43 -20.64 39.01
N VAL A 6 -8.45 -19.94 39.49
CA VAL A 6 -9.18 -18.93 38.74
C VAL A 6 -8.26 -17.72 38.62
N TRP A 7 -7.80 -17.43 37.42
CA TRP A 7 -7.21 -16.13 37.10
C TRP A 7 -8.35 -15.16 36.79
N LEU A 8 -8.63 -14.24 37.72
CA LEU A 8 -9.39 -13.03 37.43
C LEU A 8 -8.49 -12.09 36.62
N GLY A 9 -8.60 -12.18 35.29
CA GLY A 9 -8.06 -11.15 34.41
C GLY A 9 -8.89 -9.87 34.54
N LEU A 10 -8.31 -8.84 35.13
CA LEU A 10 -8.81 -7.47 35.01
C LEU A 10 -8.83 -7.08 33.52
N ARG A 11 -10.02 -7.01 32.93
CA ARG A 11 -10.22 -6.35 31.64
C ARG A 11 -10.09 -4.84 31.86
N ALA A 12 -8.96 -4.27 31.43
CA ALA A 12 -8.89 -2.83 31.19
C ALA A 12 -9.70 -2.48 29.93
N PRO A 13 -10.45 -1.38 29.90
CA PRO A 13 -11.12 -0.92 28.69
C PRO A 13 -10.04 -0.31 27.79
N LEU A 14 -9.62 -1.05 26.75
CA LEU A 14 -8.84 -0.48 25.67
C LEU A 14 -9.71 0.55 24.96
N GLY A 15 -9.11 1.74 24.78
CA GLY A 15 -9.75 2.96 24.34
C GLY A 15 -10.56 2.81 23.06
N GLY A 16 -11.56 3.68 22.93
CA GLY A 16 -12.49 3.70 21.82
C GLY A 16 -11.79 3.63 20.46
N ARG A 17 -12.13 2.59 19.70
CA ARG A 17 -11.91 2.56 18.25
C ARG A 17 -12.71 3.73 17.68
N GLN A 18 -12.00 4.76 17.23
CA GLN A 18 -12.56 5.84 16.45
C GLN A 18 -12.99 5.21 15.12
N GLY A 19 -14.29 4.94 14.98
CA GLY A 19 -14.84 4.37 13.77
C GLY A 19 -14.47 5.24 12.57
N PHE A 20 -14.04 4.59 11.49
CA PHE A 20 -13.87 5.26 10.20
C PHE A 20 -15.24 5.70 9.71
N THR A 21 -15.67 6.91 10.05
CA THR A 21 -16.87 7.50 9.47
C THR A 21 -16.52 7.92 8.04
N SER A 22 -16.69 7.03 7.07
CA SER A 22 -16.64 7.42 5.66
C SER A 22 -17.94 8.16 5.34
N LYS A 23 -17.96 9.47 5.56
CA LYS A 23 -18.99 10.33 4.97
C LYS A 23 -18.64 10.45 3.48
N ALA A 24 -19.04 9.46 2.71
CA ALA A 24 -18.82 9.45 1.27
C ALA A 24 -19.72 10.51 0.63
N ASP A 25 -19.13 11.57 0.09
CA ASP A 25 -19.85 12.43 -0.84
C ASP A 25 -20.28 11.58 -2.07
N PRO A 26 -21.51 11.76 -2.59
CA PRO A 26 -21.98 11.06 -3.77
C PRO A 26 -21.38 11.71 -5.02
N GLN A 27 -20.05 11.69 -5.14
CA GLN A 27 -19.34 12.02 -6.37
C GLN A 27 -19.37 10.74 -7.22
N GLY A 28 -20.43 10.59 -8.01
CA GLY A 28 -20.52 9.53 -9.02
C GLY A 28 -19.45 9.72 -10.09
N SER A 29 -18.89 8.60 -10.57
CA SER A 29 -18.05 8.43 -11.78
C SER A 29 -17.74 9.74 -12.53
N GLY A 30 -16.87 10.55 -11.93
CA GLY A 30 -16.34 11.74 -12.55
C GLY A 30 -15.21 11.33 -13.49
N ARG A 31 -15.13 11.98 -14.66
CA ARG A 31 -13.92 11.91 -15.50
C ARG A 31 -12.69 12.18 -14.64
N ILE A 32 -11.67 11.33 -14.75
CA ILE A 32 -10.44 11.50 -13.99
C ILE A 32 -9.71 12.70 -14.58
N THR A 33 -9.37 13.68 -13.74
CA THR A 33 -8.63 14.87 -14.21
C THR A 33 -7.16 14.52 -14.43
N ALA A 34 -6.50 15.24 -15.34
CA ALA A 34 -5.07 15.07 -15.59
C ALA A 34 -4.22 15.25 -14.32
N GLN A 35 -4.61 16.16 -13.42
CA GLN A 35 -3.95 16.37 -12.12
C GLN A 35 -4.01 15.13 -11.22
N VAL A 36 -5.13 14.38 -11.24
CA VAL A 36 -5.26 13.14 -10.47
C VAL A 36 -4.39 12.04 -11.08
N ILE A 37 -4.32 11.98 -12.41
CA ILE A 37 -3.44 11.03 -13.11
C ILE A 37 -1.98 11.30 -12.75
N GLU A 38 -1.50 12.54 -12.91
CA GLU A 38 -0.14 12.95 -12.54
C GLU A 38 0.17 12.62 -11.07
N HIS A 39 -0.80 12.87 -10.18
CA HIS A 39 -0.64 12.54 -8.77
C HIS A 39 -0.50 11.03 -8.52
N LEU A 40 -1.29 10.21 -9.21
CA LEU A 40 -1.22 8.76 -9.12
C LEU A 40 0.07 8.21 -9.71
N GLU A 41 0.54 8.75 -10.84
CA GLU A 41 1.83 8.39 -11.46
C GLU A 41 2.98 8.61 -10.48
N ARG A 42 2.98 9.75 -9.80
CA ARG A 42 3.98 10.08 -8.79
C ARG A 42 3.95 9.16 -7.58
N LEU A 43 2.77 8.73 -7.13
CA LEU A 43 2.64 7.80 -6.01
C LEU A 43 3.02 6.36 -6.39
N ALA A 44 2.64 5.94 -7.59
CA ALA A 44 2.91 4.59 -8.08
C ALA A 44 4.33 4.44 -8.65
N LEU A 45 5.00 5.54 -8.98
CA LEU A 45 6.25 5.58 -9.74
C LEU A 45 6.11 4.87 -11.10
N VAL A 46 4.95 5.05 -11.75
CA VAL A 46 4.59 4.44 -13.04
C VAL A 46 3.97 5.51 -13.94
N ASP A 47 4.23 5.45 -15.24
CA ASP A 47 3.61 6.32 -16.26
C ASP A 47 2.24 5.74 -16.70
N PHE A 48 1.18 6.53 -16.58
CA PHE A 48 -0.20 6.22 -16.97
C PHE A 48 -0.67 7.07 -18.17
N GLY A 49 0.19 7.88 -18.79
CA GLY A 49 -0.15 8.93 -19.75
C GLY A 49 -0.78 8.48 -21.07
N SER A 50 -0.87 7.16 -21.33
CA SER A 50 -1.59 6.65 -22.50
C SER A 50 -3.10 6.77 -22.31
N CYS A 51 -3.81 7.24 -23.35
CA CYS A 51 -5.29 7.33 -23.32
C CYS A 51 -5.96 5.98 -23.00
N GLU A 52 -5.32 4.87 -23.39
CA GLU A 52 -5.83 3.52 -23.13
C GLU A 52 -5.72 3.13 -21.65
N ALA A 53 -4.64 3.51 -20.96
CA ALA A 53 -4.48 3.28 -19.53
C ALA A 53 -5.52 4.06 -18.72
N VAL A 54 -5.76 5.32 -19.06
CA VAL A 54 -6.80 6.15 -18.42
C VAL A 54 -8.18 5.52 -18.60
N ALA A 55 -8.52 5.08 -19.82
CA ALA A 55 -9.80 4.42 -20.08
C ALA A 55 -9.98 3.10 -19.29
N ARG A 56 -8.89 2.34 -19.08
CA ARG A 56 -8.91 1.14 -18.23
C ARG A 56 -9.12 1.50 -16.76
N LEU A 57 -8.46 2.55 -16.27
CA LEU A 57 -8.62 3.04 -14.89
C LEU A 57 -10.06 3.50 -14.63
N GLU A 58 -10.64 4.28 -15.54
CA GLU A 58 -12.04 4.72 -15.43
C GLU A 58 -13.02 3.53 -15.37
N LYS A 59 -12.80 2.49 -16.19
CA LYS A 59 -13.60 1.26 -16.15
C LYS A 59 -13.43 0.50 -14.83
N ALA A 60 -12.23 0.45 -14.26
CA ALA A 60 -11.97 -0.21 -12.99
C ALA A 60 -12.66 0.52 -11.82
N ILE A 61 -12.64 1.86 -11.81
CA ILE A 61 -13.35 2.68 -10.83
C ILE A 61 -14.87 2.47 -10.95
N ALA A 62 -15.41 2.52 -12.18
CA ALA A 62 -16.83 2.26 -12.41
C ALA A 62 -17.26 0.83 -12.02
N PHE A 63 -16.33 -0.14 -12.07
CA PHE A 63 -16.57 -1.48 -11.57
C PHE A 63 -16.61 -1.50 -10.03
N ALA A 64 -15.65 -0.84 -9.37
CA ALA A 64 -15.58 -0.76 -7.91
C ALA A 64 -16.76 0.03 -7.29
N ASP A 65 -17.28 1.05 -7.98
CA ASP A 65 -18.42 1.86 -7.53
C ASP A 65 -19.68 1.03 -7.26
N ARG A 66 -19.80 -0.16 -7.88
CA ARG A 66 -20.91 -1.10 -7.61
C ARG A 66 -20.94 -1.57 -6.16
N LEU A 67 -19.79 -1.58 -5.48
CA LEU A 67 -19.70 -1.97 -4.06
C LEU A 67 -20.39 -0.95 -3.14
N ARG A 68 -20.60 0.29 -3.59
CA ARG A 68 -21.34 1.31 -2.81
C ARG A 68 -22.82 0.96 -2.59
N ALA A 69 -23.38 0.06 -3.39
CA ALA A 69 -24.76 -0.40 -3.24
C ALA A 69 -24.93 -1.46 -2.14
N VAL A 70 -23.82 -1.97 -1.58
CA VAL A 70 -23.84 -2.94 -0.49
C VAL A 70 -23.93 -2.17 0.83
N ASP A 71 -24.93 -2.49 1.64
CA ASP A 71 -25.05 -1.95 3.00
C ASP A 71 -24.00 -2.60 3.92
N THR A 72 -23.12 -1.77 4.48
CA THR A 72 -22.09 -2.17 5.44
C THR A 72 -22.27 -1.50 6.79
N ASP A 73 -23.45 -0.94 7.09
CA ASP A 73 -23.72 -0.28 8.35
C ASP A 73 -23.63 -1.27 9.52
N GLY A 74 -22.75 -0.95 10.48
CA GLY A 74 -22.50 -1.81 11.65
C GLY A 74 -21.69 -3.08 11.37
N VAL A 75 -21.14 -3.23 10.16
CA VAL A 75 -20.22 -4.33 9.82
C VAL A 75 -18.79 -3.89 10.12
N GLU A 76 -18.12 -4.57 11.06
CA GLU A 76 -16.69 -4.33 11.32
C GLU A 76 -15.85 -4.76 10.11
N PRO A 77 -14.87 -3.96 9.66
CA PRO A 77 -13.96 -4.34 8.57
C PRO A 77 -13.17 -5.60 8.89
N MET A 78 -13.08 -6.52 7.92
CA MET A 78 -12.29 -7.74 8.04
C MET A 78 -10.79 -7.43 7.88
N GLU A 79 -10.00 -7.71 8.92
CA GLU A 79 -8.54 -7.47 8.91
C GLU A 79 -7.77 -8.71 8.40
N SER A 80 -8.26 -9.90 8.74
CA SER A 80 -7.68 -11.20 8.37
C SER A 80 -8.78 -12.23 8.29
N VAL A 81 -8.62 -13.28 7.50
CA VAL A 81 -9.56 -14.42 7.54
C VAL A 81 -9.35 -15.27 8.81
N LEU A 82 -8.24 -15.06 9.53
CA LEU A 82 -7.83 -15.84 10.71
C LEU A 82 -7.97 -15.05 12.02
N GLU A 83 -9.08 -14.36 12.21
CA GLU A 83 -9.31 -13.46 13.37
C GLU A 83 -9.25 -14.19 14.72
N ASP A 84 -9.60 -15.49 14.75
CA ASP A 84 -9.56 -16.32 15.97
C ASP A 84 -8.16 -16.81 16.35
N ARG A 85 -7.12 -16.41 15.63
CA ARG A 85 -5.75 -16.87 15.87
C ARG A 85 -4.90 -15.79 16.50
N CYS A 86 -4.11 -16.19 17.49
CA CYS A 86 -3.06 -15.33 18.02
C CYS A 86 -1.99 -15.06 16.95
N LEU A 87 -1.39 -13.86 17.01
CA LEU A 87 -0.25 -13.50 16.18
C LEU A 87 0.92 -14.47 16.43
N TYR A 88 1.51 -14.96 15.35
CA TYR A 88 2.70 -15.79 15.43
C TYR A 88 3.91 -14.91 15.75
N LEU A 89 4.60 -15.23 16.84
CA LEU A 89 5.86 -14.58 17.21
C LEU A 89 7.03 -15.45 16.77
N ARG A 90 7.98 -14.85 16.07
CA ARG A 90 9.27 -15.48 15.78
C ARG A 90 10.13 -15.47 17.04
N SER A 91 10.81 -16.58 17.34
CA SER A 91 11.84 -16.61 18.39
C SER A 91 12.96 -15.62 18.10
N ASP A 92 13.48 -14.97 19.14
CA ASP A 92 14.61 -14.05 19.03
C ASP A 92 15.95 -14.81 18.99
N ASN A 93 16.17 -15.50 17.86
CA ASN A 93 17.39 -16.24 17.60
C ASN A 93 18.05 -15.68 16.34
N VAL A 94 19.37 -15.52 16.37
CA VAL A 94 20.16 -15.15 15.20
C VAL A 94 20.34 -16.39 14.31
N VAL A 95 19.92 -16.30 13.05
CA VAL A 95 19.97 -17.41 12.08
C VAL A 95 20.88 -17.11 10.88
N GLU A 96 21.02 -15.85 10.51
CA GLU A 96 21.75 -15.42 9.30
C GLU A 96 23.14 -14.87 9.64
N GLY A 97 24.10 -15.13 8.75
CA GLY A 97 25.46 -14.56 8.83
C GLY A 97 26.19 -14.60 7.48
N ASN A 98 26.92 -13.52 7.19
CA ASN A 98 27.87 -13.40 6.07
C ASN A 98 27.34 -13.76 4.66
N CYS A 99 26.14 -13.31 4.31
CA CYS A 99 25.51 -13.56 3.00
C CYS A 99 25.56 -12.34 2.05
N ALA A 100 26.51 -11.42 2.25
CA ALA A 100 26.61 -10.19 1.44
C ALA A 100 26.71 -10.49 -0.06
N ASP A 101 27.55 -11.47 -0.44
CA ASP A 101 27.71 -11.91 -1.81
C ASP A 101 26.39 -12.37 -2.44
N GLU A 102 25.60 -13.18 -1.73
CA GLU A 102 24.31 -13.71 -2.19
C GLU A 102 23.25 -12.60 -2.33
N LEU A 103 23.21 -11.67 -1.38
CA LEU A 103 22.26 -10.55 -1.39
C LEU A 103 22.53 -9.57 -2.54
N LEU A 104 23.80 -9.37 -2.89
CA LEU A 104 24.22 -8.39 -3.88
C LEU A 104 24.16 -8.91 -5.33
N GLN A 105 23.96 -10.21 -5.57
CA GLN A 105 24.04 -10.83 -6.92
C GLN A 105 23.08 -10.21 -7.94
N ASN A 106 21.92 -9.74 -7.51
CA ASN A 106 20.91 -9.14 -8.38
C ASN A 106 21.08 -7.62 -8.56
N SER A 107 22.10 -7.02 -7.95
CA SER A 107 22.31 -5.57 -8.00
C SER A 107 22.82 -5.15 -9.37
N HIS A 108 22.23 -4.09 -9.94
CA HIS A 108 22.73 -3.53 -11.19
C HIS A 108 24.14 -2.95 -11.06
N ARG A 109 24.45 -2.34 -9.89
CA ARG A 109 25.77 -1.80 -9.56
C ARG A 109 26.04 -1.98 -8.08
N VAL A 110 27.27 -2.40 -7.78
CA VAL A 110 27.78 -2.58 -6.42
C VAL A 110 29.07 -1.79 -6.27
N VAL A 111 29.24 -1.10 -5.15
CA VAL A 111 30.49 -0.42 -4.78
C VAL A 111 30.74 -0.70 -3.30
N GLU A 112 31.89 -1.28 -2.97
CA GLU A 112 32.30 -1.57 -1.58
C GLU A 112 31.21 -2.28 -0.76
N GLU A 113 30.55 -3.29 -1.35
CA GLU A 113 29.46 -4.06 -0.73
C GLU A 113 28.16 -3.29 -0.48
N TYR A 114 28.01 -2.10 -1.07
CA TYR A 114 26.78 -1.30 -1.02
C TYR A 114 25.97 -1.39 -2.32
N PHE A 115 24.64 -1.40 -2.18
CA PHE A 115 23.73 -1.10 -3.29
C PHE A 115 23.92 0.34 -3.73
N VAL A 116 24.00 0.56 -5.05
CA VAL A 116 24.16 1.91 -5.57
C VAL A 116 22.90 2.37 -6.26
N ALA A 117 22.30 3.45 -5.73
CA ALA A 117 21.18 4.15 -6.31
C ALA A 117 21.61 5.56 -6.78
N PRO A 118 20.96 6.13 -7.81
CA PRO A 118 21.07 7.56 -8.11
C PRO A 118 20.64 8.41 -6.90
N PRO A 119 21.08 9.68 -6.80
CA PRO A 119 20.61 10.58 -5.75
C PRO A 119 19.09 10.76 -5.85
N GLY A 120 18.36 10.06 -4.97
CA GLY A 120 16.90 10.00 -4.94
C GLY A 120 16.30 11.26 -4.35
N ASN A 121 16.29 12.36 -5.10
CA ASN A 121 15.42 13.51 -4.88
C ASN A 121 15.34 14.45 -6.10
N ILE A 122 15.46 13.91 -7.32
CA ILE A 122 15.19 14.67 -8.53
C ILE A 122 13.67 14.70 -8.73
N SER A 123 13.08 15.90 -8.68
CA SER A 123 11.70 16.08 -9.11
C SER A 123 11.56 15.59 -10.55
N LEU A 124 10.49 14.84 -10.84
CA LEU A 124 10.14 14.54 -12.22
C LEU A 124 10.02 15.87 -12.98
N PRO A 125 10.69 16.03 -14.14
CA PRO A 125 10.55 17.24 -14.94
C PRO A 125 9.07 17.42 -15.27
N LYS A 126 8.57 18.64 -15.09
CA LYS A 126 7.18 18.96 -15.44
C LYS A 126 6.99 18.72 -16.93
N LEU A 127 5.78 18.36 -17.36
CA LEU A 127 5.49 18.12 -18.79
C LEU A 127 5.92 19.29 -19.70
N ASP A 128 5.96 20.51 -19.16
CA ASP A 128 6.41 21.72 -19.87
C ASP A 128 7.94 21.82 -20.06
N GLU A 129 8.73 20.94 -19.42
CA GLU A 129 10.20 20.94 -19.39
C GLU A 129 10.81 19.74 -20.13
N GLN A 130 10.01 18.87 -20.75
CA GLN A 130 10.52 17.72 -21.50
C GLN A 130 10.98 18.16 -22.89
N GLU A 131 12.30 18.19 -23.11
CA GLU A 131 12.87 18.33 -24.45
C GLU A 131 12.44 17.14 -25.34
N PRO A 132 12.01 17.38 -26.59
CA PRO A 132 11.62 16.31 -27.50
C PRO A 132 12.78 15.35 -27.72
N PHE A 133 12.55 14.07 -27.46
CA PHE A 133 13.54 13.02 -27.70
C PHE A 133 14.01 13.04 -29.18
N PRO A 134 15.32 13.01 -29.45
CA PRO A 134 15.81 13.00 -30.82
C PRO A 134 15.41 11.70 -31.50
N HIS A 135 14.55 11.80 -32.51
CA HIS A 135 14.26 10.71 -33.42
C HIS A 135 15.54 10.39 -34.21
N SER A 136 16.09 9.19 -34.00
CA SER A 136 17.08 8.58 -34.91
C SER A 136 16.37 7.82 -36.02
#